data_AF-A0AAU9MY12-F1
#
_entry.id   AF-A0AAU9MY12-F1
#
_cell.length_a   1.000
_cell.length_b   1.000
_cell.length_c   1.000
_cell.angle_alpha   90.00
_cell.angle_beta   90.00
_cell.angle_gamma   90.00
#
_symmetry.space_group_name_H-M   'P 1'
#
loop_
_entity.id
_entity.type
_entity.pdbx_description
1 polymer ?
#
loop_
_entity_poly.entity_id
_entity_poly.type
_entity_poly.pdbx_seq_one_letter_code
_entity_poly.pdbx_strand_id
1 'polypeptide(L)'
;MVSCCLCNCLIDVNPRPLDPYDVYQQFEIIPYETFFKGDGSFYAKTIAEDGYPPNFLRRKGWEIYIKTPTNYELHEAKGIDDALRSRLPEFSFPHSTKTSNSVVVGKWYCPFMFIKEGRLTDQVKTSIFYEMALEQKWERVFEQKHDHTNKGNVVHVKVAFPSEVVFIGEGWREAVWDEGNMVNGVLQFISRGDNNGNEEIVGLNREVFERMRWEEERFGWGGGREKRIESINRKEKFEGIGGWKRFGCYVLVERFVLKRMDGNLVLAYDFYHARHIRTIFD
;
A
#
# COMPACT_ATOMS: atom_id res chain seq x y z
N MET A 1 29.88 21.50 18.21
CA MET A 1 31.29 21.22 17.90
C MET A 1 32.07 21.36 19.20
N VAL A 2 32.69 20.29 19.70
CA VAL A 2 33.58 20.38 20.87
C VAL A 2 35.00 20.42 20.33
N SER A 3 35.66 21.57 20.47
CA SER A 3 37.08 21.71 20.10
C SER A 3 37.92 21.00 21.16
N CYS A 4 38.59 19.91 20.77
CA CYS A 4 39.64 19.29 21.56
C CYS A 4 40.95 19.41 20.77
N CYS A 5 42.03 19.84 21.44
CA CYS A 5 43.12 20.64 20.89
C CYS A 5 43.95 20.13 19.70
N LEU A 6 43.60 19.04 19.02
CA LEU A 6 44.19 18.60 17.75
C LEU A 6 43.19 17.87 16.81
N CYS A 7 41.90 17.81 17.15
CA CYS A 7 40.85 17.12 16.37
C CYS A 7 39.50 17.84 16.49
N ASN A 8 38.88 18.18 15.36
CA ASN A 8 37.46 18.54 15.31
C ASN A 8 36.63 17.25 15.48
N CYS A 9 36.35 16.88 16.73
CA CYS A 9 35.50 15.74 17.05
C CYS A 9 34.03 16.13 16.86
N LEU A 10 33.47 15.75 15.71
CA LEU A 10 32.03 15.81 15.48
C LEU A 10 31.36 14.64 16.21
N ILE A 11 30.47 14.98 17.15
CA ILE A 11 29.66 14.02 17.89
C ILE A 11 28.36 13.83 17.12
N ASP A 12 28.06 12.59 16.76
CA ASP A 12 26.81 12.25 16.07
C ASP A 12 25.63 12.45 17.02
N VAL A 13 24.55 13.04 16.51
CA VAL A 13 23.29 13.16 17.25
C VAL A 13 22.55 11.82 17.28
N ASN A 14 21.62 11.67 18.22
CA ASN A 14 20.77 10.48 18.26
C ASN A 14 19.97 10.32 16.95
N PRO A 15 19.77 9.08 16.46
CA PRO A 15 18.94 8.82 15.29
C PRO A 15 17.53 9.39 15.45
N ARG A 16 17.01 9.95 14.37
CA ARG A 16 15.64 10.47 14.28
C ARG A 16 14.83 9.62 13.27
N PRO A 17 13.49 9.65 13.31
CA PRO A 17 12.68 9.00 12.29
C PRO A 17 13.09 9.48 10.89
N LEU A 18 12.99 8.56 9.92
CA LEU A 18 13.21 8.89 8.51
C LEU A 18 12.27 10.03 8.09
N ASP A 19 12.87 11.09 7.56
CA ASP A 19 12.17 12.12 6.82
C ASP A 19 12.85 12.27 5.46
N PRO A 20 12.24 11.75 4.37
CA PRO A 20 12.80 11.85 3.02
C PRO A 20 13.02 13.29 2.54
N TYR A 21 12.34 14.28 3.11
CA TYR A 21 12.45 15.69 2.75
C TYR A 21 13.45 16.46 3.62
N ASP A 22 13.94 15.85 4.71
CA ASP A 22 14.97 16.44 5.56
C ASP A 22 16.32 16.37 4.83
N VAL A 23 16.79 17.52 4.32
CA VAL A 23 18.09 17.65 3.63
C VAL A 23 19.28 17.19 4.49
N TYR A 24 19.13 17.16 5.82
CA TYR A 24 20.17 16.65 6.73
C TYR A 24 20.19 15.11 6.80
N GLN A 25 19.17 14.42 6.28
CA GLN A 25 19.13 12.96 6.12
C GLN A 25 19.48 12.50 4.70
N GLN A 26 19.74 13.45 3.79
CA GLN A 26 20.12 13.16 2.41
C GLN A 26 21.64 13.24 2.23
N PHE A 27 22.19 12.23 1.56
CA PHE A 27 23.62 12.08 1.36
C PHE A 27 23.95 11.68 -0.07
N GLU A 28 25.04 12.23 -0.59
CA GLU A 28 25.65 11.79 -1.83
C GLU A 28 26.75 10.77 -1.51
N ILE A 29 26.65 9.56 -2.10
CA ILE A 29 27.69 8.53 -2.00
C ILE A 29 28.70 8.76 -3.12
N ILE A 30 29.97 8.93 -2.75
CA ILE A 30 31.04 9.29 -3.67
C ILE A 30 32.13 8.21 -3.63
N PRO A 31 32.61 7.73 -4.80
CA PRO A 31 33.77 6.86 -4.87
C PRO A 31 34.99 7.48 -4.20
N TYR A 32 35.73 6.66 -3.47
CA TYR A 32 36.98 7.02 -2.81
C TYR A 32 38.12 6.20 -3.41
N GLU A 33 38.83 6.80 -4.35
CA GLU A 33 39.98 6.18 -5.02
C GLU A 33 41.28 6.70 -4.39
N THR A 34 42.20 5.79 -4.07
CA THR A 34 43.55 6.17 -3.61
C THR A 34 44.57 5.23 -4.23
N PHE A 35 45.84 5.66 -4.32
CA PHE A 35 46.92 4.81 -4.85
C PHE A 35 47.03 3.42 -4.19
N PHE A 36 46.55 3.26 -2.95
CA PHE A 36 46.60 2.01 -2.18
C PHE A 36 45.24 1.31 -2.01
N LYS A 37 44.14 1.90 -2.50
CA LYS A 37 42.80 1.30 -2.46
C LYS A 37 42.22 1.30 -3.87
N GLY A 38 41.93 0.10 -4.39
CA GLY A 38 41.27 -0.07 -5.67
C GLY A 38 39.80 0.39 -5.65
N ASP A 39 39.11 0.10 -6.75
CA ASP A 39 37.69 0.42 -6.94
C ASP A 39 36.81 -0.22 -5.85
N GLY A 40 35.67 0.42 -5.54
CA GLY A 40 34.67 -0.12 -4.61
C GLY A 40 34.75 0.38 -3.16
N SER A 41 35.52 1.44 -2.90
CA SER A 41 35.50 2.15 -1.62
C SER A 41 34.83 3.52 -1.76
N PHE A 42 34.20 4.00 -0.69
CA PHE A 42 33.30 5.15 -0.75
C PHE A 42 33.42 6.06 0.47
N TYR A 43 32.87 7.25 0.34
CA TYR A 43 32.53 8.15 1.44
C TYR A 43 31.22 8.87 1.12
N ALA A 44 30.56 9.44 2.12
CA ALA A 44 29.37 10.24 1.90
C ALA A 44 29.65 11.73 2.14
N LYS A 45 28.98 12.59 1.37
CA LYS A 45 28.79 14.01 1.67
C LYS A 45 27.32 14.26 1.98
N THR A 46 27.05 15.28 2.79
CA THR A 46 25.68 15.76 2.99
C THR A 46 25.28 16.67 1.83
N ILE A 47 23.98 16.77 1.58
CA ILE A 47 23.41 17.77 0.67
C ILE A 47 23.29 19.15 1.36
N ALA A 48 23.14 19.19 2.68
CA ALA A 48 23.06 20.43 3.45
C ALA A 48 24.45 21.09 3.57
N GLU A 49 24.53 22.42 3.40
CA GLU A 49 25.82 23.15 3.42
C GLU A 49 26.55 23.04 4.76
N ASP A 50 25.82 22.98 5.86
CA ASP A 50 26.32 22.89 7.24
C ASP A 50 26.12 21.48 7.87
N GLY A 51 25.64 20.53 7.09
CA GLY A 51 25.40 19.16 7.56
C GLY A 51 26.68 18.34 7.67
N TYR A 52 26.60 17.26 8.44
CA TYR A 52 27.64 16.24 8.49
C TYR A 52 26.99 14.86 8.46
N PRO A 53 27.39 13.96 7.55
CA PRO A 53 26.91 12.58 7.58
C PRO A 53 27.32 11.89 8.88
N PRO A 54 26.54 10.90 9.36
CA PRO A 54 26.93 10.03 10.46
C PRO A 54 28.35 9.47 10.27
N ASN A 55 29.05 9.19 11.36
CA ASN A 55 30.46 8.84 11.34
C ASN A 55 30.78 7.69 10.38
N PHE A 56 29.91 6.66 10.37
CA PHE A 56 30.07 5.50 9.51
C PHE A 56 29.98 5.83 8.00
N LEU A 57 29.24 6.89 7.62
CA LEU A 57 29.11 7.35 6.24
C LEU A 57 30.18 8.38 5.85
N ARG A 58 30.54 9.32 6.73
CA ARG A 58 31.58 10.33 6.41
C ARG A 58 33.01 9.77 6.42
N ARG A 59 33.24 8.63 7.09
CA ARG A 59 34.56 7.96 7.11
C ARG A 59 34.97 7.61 5.68
N LYS A 60 36.18 7.99 5.27
CA LYS A 60 36.65 7.69 3.90
C LYS A 60 37.02 6.22 3.72
N GLY A 61 36.59 5.66 2.59
CA GLY A 61 36.93 4.32 2.13
C GLY A 61 36.26 3.21 2.93
N TRP A 62 34.99 3.41 3.32
CA TRP A 62 34.13 2.28 3.68
C TRP A 62 33.73 1.52 2.40
N GLU A 63 33.41 0.24 2.54
CA GLU A 63 33.12 -0.68 1.45
C GLU A 63 31.71 -1.25 1.62
N ILE A 64 31.10 -1.65 0.50
CA ILE A 64 29.78 -2.30 0.52
C ILE A 64 30.01 -3.80 0.36
N TYR A 65 29.54 -4.57 1.34
CA TYR A 65 29.54 -6.03 1.27
C TYR A 65 28.13 -6.52 1.01
N ILE A 66 27.97 -7.34 -0.03
CA ILE A 66 26.70 -8.01 -0.30
C ILE A 66 26.72 -9.33 0.47
N LYS A 67 25.68 -9.55 1.27
CA LYS A 67 25.43 -10.84 1.93
C LYS A 67 24.01 -11.26 1.65
N THR A 68 23.83 -12.48 1.16
CA THR A 68 22.50 -13.06 1.03
C THR A 68 21.87 -13.19 2.42
N PRO A 69 20.70 -12.59 2.66
CA PRO A 69 19.98 -12.75 3.92
C PRO A 69 19.58 -14.22 4.09
N THR A 70 19.61 -14.71 5.34
CA THR A 70 19.24 -16.11 5.65
C THR A 70 17.81 -16.24 6.16
N ASN A 71 17.14 -15.12 6.43
CA ASN A 71 15.83 -15.06 7.09
C ASN A 71 14.68 -14.64 6.15
N TYR A 72 14.98 -14.30 4.90
CA TYR A 72 13.97 -13.99 3.88
C TYR A 72 14.55 -14.18 2.48
N GLU A 73 13.67 -14.36 1.50
CA GLU A 73 14.01 -14.38 0.08
C GLU A 73 13.21 -13.27 -0.64
N LEU A 74 13.88 -12.56 -1.55
CA LEU A 74 13.20 -11.62 -2.45
C LEU A 74 12.93 -12.34 -3.76
N HIS A 75 11.68 -12.35 -4.18
CA HIS A 75 11.24 -12.91 -5.45
C HIS A 75 11.12 -11.81 -6.51
N GLU A 76 10.81 -12.20 -7.73
CA GLU A 76 10.62 -11.24 -8.81
C GLU A 76 9.44 -10.29 -8.52
N ALA A 77 9.71 -8.99 -8.57
CA ALA A 77 8.74 -7.93 -8.29
C ALA A 77 8.94 -6.77 -9.28
N LYS A 78 8.36 -6.93 -10.48
CA LYS A 78 8.54 -6.03 -11.63
C LYS A 78 7.78 -4.70 -11.54
N GLY A 79 7.07 -4.45 -10.44
CA GLY A 79 6.14 -3.33 -10.32
C GLY A 79 4.78 -3.69 -10.89
N ILE A 80 4.10 -2.70 -11.47
CA ILE A 80 2.76 -2.83 -12.03
C ILE A 80 2.82 -3.37 -13.47
N ASP A 81 1.96 -4.34 -13.76
CA ASP A 81 1.70 -4.84 -15.10
C ASP A 81 0.50 -4.07 -15.68
N ASP A 82 0.78 -2.94 -16.34
CA ASP A 82 -0.24 -2.07 -16.95
C ASP A 82 -1.12 -2.84 -17.96
N ALA A 83 -0.55 -3.83 -18.68
CA ALA A 83 -1.27 -4.61 -19.67
C ALA A 83 -2.25 -5.59 -19.02
N LEU A 84 -1.86 -6.24 -17.92
CA LEU A 84 -2.74 -7.11 -17.14
C LEU A 84 -3.80 -6.30 -16.40
N ARG A 85 -3.42 -5.21 -15.72
CA ARG A 85 -4.32 -4.30 -14.98
C ARG A 85 -5.44 -3.74 -15.87
N SER A 86 -5.12 -3.42 -17.13
CA SER A 86 -6.09 -2.89 -18.10
C SER A 86 -7.10 -3.92 -18.61
N ARG A 87 -6.80 -5.23 -18.50
CA ARG A 87 -7.71 -6.30 -18.95
C ARG A 87 -8.87 -6.53 -17.99
N LEU A 88 -8.73 -6.12 -16.73
CA LEU A 88 -9.63 -6.39 -15.62
C LEU A 88 -9.77 -7.91 -15.31
N PRO A 89 -10.23 -8.29 -14.10
CA PRO A 89 -10.48 -9.69 -13.78
C PRO A 89 -11.60 -10.27 -14.63
N GLU A 90 -11.54 -11.58 -14.84
CA GLU A 90 -12.61 -12.29 -15.54
C GLU A 90 -13.94 -12.19 -14.79
N PHE A 91 -15.02 -11.94 -15.52
CA PHE A 91 -16.38 -11.80 -14.98
C PHE A 91 -17.21 -13.07 -15.24
N SER A 92 -16.61 -14.24 -15.06
CA SER A 92 -17.25 -15.56 -15.24
C SER A 92 -17.17 -16.38 -13.94
N PHE A 93 -18.10 -16.13 -13.03
CA PHE A 93 -18.16 -16.86 -11.77
C PHE A 93 -19.61 -17.08 -11.32
N PRO A 94 -19.87 -18.05 -10.42
CA PRO A 94 -21.23 -18.37 -10.01
C PRO A 94 -21.98 -17.15 -9.47
N HIS A 95 -23.25 -17.00 -9.85
CA HIS A 95 -24.12 -15.88 -9.44
C HIS A 95 -24.31 -15.76 -7.92
N SER A 96 -24.12 -16.86 -7.17
CA SER A 96 -24.16 -16.85 -5.71
C SER A 96 -23.00 -16.09 -5.10
N THR A 97 -21.86 -16.01 -5.79
CA THR A 97 -20.61 -15.49 -5.24
C THR A 97 -20.66 -13.97 -5.08
N LYS A 98 -20.30 -13.50 -3.88
CA LYS A 98 -20.23 -12.07 -3.56
C LYS A 98 -19.01 -11.40 -4.21
N THR A 99 -17.91 -12.13 -4.37
CA THR A 99 -16.65 -11.61 -4.90
C THR A 99 -16.05 -12.56 -5.93
N SER A 100 -15.38 -12.04 -6.96
CA SER A 100 -14.56 -12.88 -7.85
C SER A 100 -13.29 -13.35 -7.14
N ASN A 101 -12.53 -14.22 -7.80
CA ASN A 101 -11.13 -14.43 -7.46
C ASN A 101 -10.34 -13.11 -7.65
N SER A 102 -9.36 -12.87 -6.78
CA SER A 102 -8.39 -11.78 -6.95
C SER A 102 -7.36 -12.13 -8.02
N VAL A 103 -6.96 -11.13 -8.80
CA VAL A 103 -5.84 -11.21 -9.76
C VAL A 103 -4.77 -10.22 -9.33
N VAL A 104 -3.54 -10.68 -9.11
CA VAL A 104 -2.41 -9.80 -8.80
C VAL A 104 -1.94 -9.13 -10.09
N VAL A 105 -2.00 -7.80 -10.12
CA VAL A 105 -1.66 -6.95 -11.28
C VAL A 105 -0.43 -6.09 -11.04
N GLY A 106 0.14 -6.14 -9.84
CA GLY A 106 1.42 -5.51 -9.54
C GLY A 106 2.06 -6.07 -8.28
N LYS A 107 3.40 -6.04 -8.23
CA LYS A 107 4.17 -6.47 -7.07
C LYS A 107 5.48 -5.68 -6.95
N TRP A 108 5.76 -5.16 -5.76
CA TRP A 108 7.01 -4.47 -5.41
C TRP A 108 7.34 -4.65 -3.93
N TYR A 109 8.55 -4.30 -3.53
CA TYR A 109 8.98 -4.34 -2.12
C TYR A 109 9.02 -2.94 -1.51
N CYS A 110 8.53 -2.83 -0.28
CA CYS A 110 8.61 -1.63 0.55
C CYS A 110 9.65 -1.87 1.67
N PRO A 111 10.75 -1.09 1.73
CA PRO A 111 11.69 -1.16 2.85
C PRO A 111 11.01 -0.81 4.18
N PHE A 112 11.41 -1.48 5.27
CA PHE A 112 10.83 -1.30 6.61
C PHE A 112 10.79 0.16 7.06
N MET A 113 11.73 1.00 6.62
CA MET A 113 11.82 2.39 7.04
C MET A 113 10.58 3.22 6.70
N PHE A 114 9.84 2.82 5.65
CA PHE A 114 8.60 3.45 5.21
C PHE A 114 7.34 2.86 5.85
N ILE A 115 7.45 1.76 6.60
CA ILE A 115 6.34 1.09 7.27
C ILE A 115 6.55 1.24 8.77
N LYS A 116 5.52 1.58 9.55
CA LYS A 116 5.60 1.62 11.01
C LYS A 116 4.75 0.51 11.59
N GLU A 117 5.42 -0.46 12.19
CA GLU A 117 4.78 -1.63 12.77
C GLU A 117 5.48 -1.99 14.08
N GLY A 118 4.81 -1.68 15.19
CA GLY A 118 5.33 -1.96 16.53
C GLY A 118 6.69 -1.30 16.80
N ARG A 119 7.56 -2.00 17.55
CA ARG A 119 8.90 -1.51 17.90
C ARG A 119 9.87 -1.78 16.75
N LEU A 120 10.69 -0.77 16.42
CA LEU A 120 11.68 -0.85 15.35
C LEU A 120 12.59 -2.09 15.43
N THR A 121 13.05 -2.45 16.64
CA THR A 121 13.92 -3.61 16.85
C THR A 121 13.24 -4.92 16.50
N ASP A 122 11.94 -5.01 16.75
CA ASP A 122 11.16 -6.22 16.49
C ASP A 122 10.78 -6.25 15.01
N GLN A 123 10.37 -5.10 14.47
CA GLN A 123 10.07 -4.90 13.05
C GLN A 123 11.23 -5.35 12.15
N VAL A 124 12.45 -4.86 12.39
CA VAL A 124 13.62 -5.18 11.55
C VAL A 124 14.01 -6.65 11.66
N LYS A 125 13.78 -7.29 12.80
CA LYS A 125 14.02 -8.74 12.97
C LYS A 125 13.01 -9.56 12.19
N THR A 126 11.75 -9.14 12.19
CA THR A 126 10.65 -9.85 11.54
C THR A 126 10.65 -9.61 10.03
N SER A 127 10.80 -8.36 9.58
CA SER A 127 10.64 -7.96 8.19
C SER A 127 11.45 -6.70 7.84
N ILE A 128 12.60 -6.88 7.16
CA ILE A 128 13.39 -5.76 6.61
C ILE A 128 12.72 -5.17 5.36
N PHE A 129 12.04 -6.01 4.60
CA PHE A 129 11.22 -5.62 3.46
C PHE A 129 9.79 -6.07 3.71
N TYR A 130 8.84 -5.46 3.03
CA TYR A 130 7.46 -5.87 2.98
C TYR A 130 7.09 -6.07 1.51
N GLU A 131 6.36 -7.12 1.20
CA GLU A 131 5.79 -7.30 -0.14
C GLU A 131 4.52 -6.47 -0.24
N MET A 132 4.45 -5.59 -1.23
CA MET A 132 3.22 -4.90 -1.63
C MET A 132 2.73 -5.52 -2.93
N ALA A 133 1.48 -5.99 -2.94
CA ALA A 133 0.80 -6.47 -4.12
C ALA A 133 -0.43 -5.60 -4.42
N LEU A 134 -0.66 -5.29 -5.70
CA LEU A 134 -1.90 -4.69 -6.16
C LEU A 134 -2.77 -5.80 -6.74
N GLU A 135 -3.94 -6.02 -6.17
CA GLU A 135 -4.93 -7.01 -6.60
C GLU A 135 -6.15 -6.35 -7.22
N GLN A 136 -6.74 -6.99 -8.22
CA GLN A 136 -8.04 -6.63 -8.78
C GLN A 136 -9.06 -7.73 -8.52
N LYS A 137 -10.28 -7.36 -8.13
CA LYS A 137 -11.43 -8.27 -8.00
C LYS A 137 -12.74 -7.56 -8.33
N TRP A 138 -13.78 -8.33 -8.66
CA TRP A 138 -15.16 -7.86 -8.71
C TRP A 138 -15.84 -8.09 -7.37
N GLU A 139 -16.52 -7.08 -6.83
CA GLU A 139 -17.26 -7.18 -5.57
C GLU A 139 -18.72 -6.76 -5.74
N ARG A 140 -19.65 -7.60 -5.29
CA ARG A 140 -21.09 -7.34 -5.38
C ARG A 140 -21.48 -6.25 -4.39
N VAL A 141 -21.97 -5.13 -4.92
CA VAL A 141 -22.48 -4.01 -4.14
C VAL A 141 -24.00 -4.03 -4.04
N PHE A 142 -24.70 -4.67 -4.96
CA PHE A 142 -26.17 -4.75 -4.94
C PHE A 142 -26.66 -6.10 -5.48
N GLU A 143 -27.75 -6.58 -4.88
CA GLU A 143 -28.44 -7.80 -5.28
C GLU A 143 -29.94 -7.58 -5.24
N GLN A 144 -30.66 -8.09 -6.23
CA GLN A 144 -32.12 -8.15 -6.22
C GLN A 144 -32.59 -9.56 -6.62
N LYS A 145 -33.57 -10.09 -5.89
CA LYS A 145 -34.26 -11.33 -6.26
C LYS A 145 -35.60 -10.98 -6.90
N HIS A 146 -35.99 -11.77 -7.88
CA HIS A 146 -37.28 -11.62 -8.55
C HIS A 146 -38.38 -12.25 -7.70
N ASP A 147 -39.20 -11.42 -7.05
CA ASP A 147 -40.45 -11.88 -6.44
C ASP A 147 -41.55 -12.05 -7.50
N HIS A 148 -42.46 -13.00 -7.30
CA HIS A 148 -43.60 -13.28 -8.20
C HIS A 148 -44.52 -12.05 -8.45
N THR A 149 -44.36 -10.98 -7.67
CA THR A 149 -45.08 -9.70 -7.78
C THR A 149 -44.39 -8.69 -8.71
N ASN A 150 -43.08 -8.83 -8.96
CA ASN A 150 -42.31 -7.94 -9.84
C ASN A 150 -42.50 -8.35 -11.30
N LYS A 151 -43.56 -7.85 -11.95
CA LYS A 151 -43.81 -8.11 -13.39
C LYS A 151 -42.86 -7.35 -14.34
N GLY A 152 -41.82 -6.71 -13.81
CA GLY A 152 -40.96 -5.80 -14.54
C GLY A 152 -39.66 -6.45 -15.01
N ASN A 153 -39.32 -6.26 -16.29
CA ASN A 153 -38.01 -6.65 -16.83
C ASN A 153 -36.92 -5.63 -16.53
N VAL A 154 -37.16 -4.66 -15.63
CA VAL A 154 -36.24 -3.57 -15.33
C VAL A 154 -35.91 -3.57 -13.84
N VAL A 155 -34.61 -3.61 -13.54
CA VAL A 155 -34.06 -3.49 -12.20
C VAL A 155 -33.51 -2.07 -12.01
N HIS A 156 -33.95 -1.41 -10.94
CA HIS A 156 -33.46 -0.10 -10.54
C HIS A 156 -32.37 -0.27 -9.49
N VAL A 157 -31.13 -0.01 -9.87
CA VAL A 157 -29.97 -0.10 -8.96
C VAL A 157 -29.73 1.27 -8.36
N LYS A 158 -30.01 1.42 -7.06
CA LYS A 158 -29.65 2.60 -6.27
C LYS A 158 -28.93 2.14 -5.01
N VAL A 159 -27.61 2.28 -4.98
CA VAL A 159 -26.77 1.82 -3.87
C VAL A 159 -25.66 2.81 -3.57
N ALA A 160 -25.31 2.93 -2.30
CA ALA A 160 -24.14 3.63 -1.81
C ALA A 160 -23.17 2.62 -1.18
N PHE A 161 -21.87 2.79 -1.41
CA PHE A 161 -20.80 1.92 -0.93
C PHE A 161 -19.56 2.76 -0.60
N PRO A 162 -18.65 2.31 0.29
CA PRO A 162 -17.43 3.06 0.59
C PRO A 162 -16.59 3.27 -0.67
N SER A 163 -15.92 4.41 -0.78
CA SER A 163 -14.90 4.63 -1.82
C SER A 163 -13.62 3.88 -1.51
N GLU A 164 -13.30 3.76 -0.22
CA GLU A 164 -12.06 3.23 0.34
C GLU A 164 -12.32 2.49 1.65
N VAL A 165 -11.66 1.36 1.88
CA VAL A 165 -11.72 0.62 3.14
C VAL A 165 -10.34 0.06 3.47
N VAL A 166 -9.93 0.14 4.74
CA VAL A 166 -8.63 -0.40 5.19
C VAL A 166 -8.85 -1.48 6.22
N PHE A 167 -8.06 -2.55 6.11
CA PHE A 167 -8.03 -3.67 7.04
C PHE A 167 -6.62 -3.88 7.58
N ILE A 168 -6.49 -4.22 8.87
CA ILE A 168 -5.20 -4.50 9.53
C ILE A 168 -5.16 -5.96 10.00
N GLY A 169 -4.00 -6.57 9.76
CA GLY A 169 -3.62 -7.88 10.27
C GLY A 169 -4.43 -9.05 9.68
N GLU A 170 -4.05 -10.27 10.07
CA GLU A 170 -4.69 -11.53 9.65
C GLU A 170 -6.19 -11.61 9.96
N GLY A 171 -6.63 -10.87 10.99
CA GLY A 171 -8.04 -10.80 11.37
C GLY A 171 -8.89 -9.96 10.40
N TRP A 172 -8.29 -9.32 9.39
CA TRP A 172 -8.97 -8.41 8.46
C TRP A 172 -9.84 -7.38 9.19
N ARG A 173 -9.32 -6.83 10.30
CA ARG A 173 -10.10 -5.89 11.10
C ARG A 173 -10.10 -4.53 10.44
N GLU A 174 -11.28 -3.97 10.25
CA GLU A 174 -11.42 -2.64 9.67
C GLU A 174 -10.67 -1.61 10.52
N ALA A 175 -9.98 -0.70 9.85
CA ALA A 175 -9.17 0.33 10.46
C ALA A 175 -9.70 1.71 10.08
N VAL A 176 -9.58 2.64 11.02
CA VAL A 176 -9.86 4.06 10.79
C VAL A 176 -8.56 4.80 10.55
N TRP A 177 -8.62 5.82 9.69
CA TRP A 177 -7.49 6.70 9.42
C TRP A 177 -7.98 8.12 9.08
N ASP A 178 -7.08 9.07 9.29
CA ASP A 178 -7.26 10.47 8.94
C ASP A 178 -5.97 11.03 8.36
N GLU A 179 -6.02 11.43 7.09
CA GLU A 179 -4.90 12.07 6.39
C GLU A 179 -4.49 13.40 7.02
N GLY A 180 -5.41 14.09 7.69
CA GLY A 180 -5.10 15.33 8.42
C GLY A 180 -4.23 15.10 9.66
N ASN A 181 -4.18 13.88 10.17
CA ASN A 181 -3.49 13.53 11.41
C ASN A 181 -2.17 12.76 11.16
N MET A 182 -1.48 13.04 10.06
CA MET A 182 -0.15 12.47 9.83
C MET A 182 0.84 12.91 10.92
N VAL A 183 1.53 11.94 11.51
CA VAL A 183 2.55 12.19 12.55
C VAL A 183 3.93 11.97 11.94
N ASN A 184 4.74 13.02 11.84
CA ASN A 184 6.09 12.97 11.25
C ASN A 184 6.09 12.35 9.83
N GLY A 185 5.12 12.74 8.99
CA GLY A 185 5.00 12.22 7.62
C GLY A 185 4.54 10.76 7.54
N VAL A 186 3.97 10.20 8.61
CA VAL A 186 3.40 8.85 8.64
C VAL A 186 1.89 8.92 8.83
N LEU A 187 1.14 8.33 7.91
CA LEU A 187 -0.29 8.09 8.02
C LEU A 187 -0.54 6.87 8.89
N GLN A 188 -1.31 7.02 9.96
CA GLN A 188 -1.63 5.93 10.90
C GLN A 188 -3.01 5.35 10.61
N PHE A 189 -3.05 4.02 10.56
CA PHE A 189 -4.25 3.21 10.48
C PHE A 189 -4.42 2.51 11.82
N ILE A 190 -5.60 2.69 12.40
CA ILE A 190 -5.89 2.25 13.76
C ILE A 190 -7.06 1.28 13.71
N SER A 191 -6.84 0.05 14.16
CA SER A 191 -7.90 -0.93 14.36
C SER A 191 -8.06 -1.22 15.85
N ARG A 192 -9.31 -1.21 16.33
CA ARG A 192 -9.64 -1.53 17.73
C ARG A 192 -10.17 -2.95 17.80
N GLY A 193 -9.61 -3.77 18.69
CA GLY A 193 -10.13 -5.10 18.94
C GLY A 193 -11.49 -5.07 19.62
N ASP A 194 -12.30 -6.10 19.38
CA ASP A 194 -13.58 -6.27 20.10
C ASP A 194 -13.32 -6.58 21.58
N ASN A 195 -14.14 -6.03 22.47
CA ASN A 195 -14.12 -6.27 23.93
C ASN A 195 -12.75 -6.08 24.60
N ASN A 196 -12.24 -4.85 24.65
CA ASN A 196 -11.01 -4.49 25.38
C ASN A 196 -9.71 -5.07 24.78
N GLY A 197 -9.74 -5.47 23.50
CA GLY A 197 -8.54 -5.90 22.77
C GLY A 197 -7.54 -4.75 22.59
N ASN A 198 -6.26 -5.11 22.47
CA ASN A 198 -5.20 -4.14 22.19
C ASN A 198 -5.45 -3.44 20.85
N GLU A 199 -5.24 -2.12 20.84
CA GLU A 199 -5.23 -1.32 19.62
C GLU A 199 -4.06 -1.75 18.72
N GLU A 200 -4.36 -2.04 17.45
CA GLU A 200 -3.34 -2.28 16.46
C GLU A 200 -3.17 -1.06 15.57
N ILE A 201 -1.92 -0.60 15.47
CA ILE A 201 -1.55 0.58 14.73
C ILE A 201 -0.52 0.18 13.68
N VAL A 202 -0.86 0.45 12.43
CA VAL A 202 0.06 0.35 11.29
C VAL A 202 0.24 1.74 10.71
N GLY A 203 1.47 2.12 10.41
CA GLY A 203 1.77 3.39 9.74
C GLY A 203 2.36 3.19 8.36
N LEU A 204 1.92 4.00 7.40
CA LEU A 204 2.58 4.13 6.10
C LEU A 204 3.19 5.52 6.01
N ASN A 205 4.48 5.60 5.67
CA ASN A 205 5.09 6.87 5.33
C ASN A 205 4.40 7.46 4.09
N ARG A 206 4.35 8.79 4.05
CA ARG A 206 3.72 9.58 3.00
C ARG A 206 4.09 9.12 1.59
N GLU A 207 5.36 8.77 1.36
CA GLU A 207 5.82 8.30 0.03
C GLU A 207 5.08 7.05 -0.46
N VAL A 208 4.78 6.11 0.44
CA VAL A 208 4.07 4.88 0.10
C VAL A 208 2.59 5.19 -0.17
N PHE A 209 1.98 5.97 0.72
CA PHE A 209 0.57 6.32 0.60
C PHE A 209 0.27 7.18 -0.65
N GLU A 210 1.08 8.20 -0.92
CA GLU A 210 0.92 9.05 -2.10
C GLU A 210 1.17 8.27 -3.39
N ARG A 211 2.12 7.32 -3.39
CA ARG A 211 2.32 6.43 -4.52
C ARG A 211 1.08 5.55 -4.77
N MET A 212 0.50 4.94 -3.73
CA MET A 212 -0.72 4.14 -3.86
C MET A 212 -1.85 4.96 -4.48
N ARG A 213 -2.09 6.16 -3.95
CA ARG A 213 -3.12 7.07 -4.48
C ARG A 213 -2.89 7.47 -5.92
N TRP A 214 -1.66 7.84 -6.27
CA TRP A 214 -1.31 8.23 -7.64
C TRP A 214 -1.58 7.10 -8.65
N GLU A 215 -1.33 5.84 -8.27
CA GLU A 215 -1.63 4.68 -9.12
C GLU A 215 -3.13 4.48 -9.33
N GLU A 216 -3.96 4.74 -8.32
CA GLU A 216 -5.43 4.64 -8.43
C GLU A 216 -6.01 5.78 -9.28
N GLU A 217 -5.53 7.01 -9.05
CA GLU A 217 -5.93 8.19 -9.84
C GLU A 217 -5.58 8.02 -11.32
N ARG A 218 -4.38 7.49 -11.63
CA ARG A 218 -3.94 7.17 -13.00
C ARG A 218 -4.82 6.11 -13.66
N PHE A 219 -5.35 5.17 -12.88
CA PHE A 219 -6.29 4.14 -13.35
C PHE A 219 -7.75 4.63 -13.45
N GLY A 220 -8.00 5.89 -13.09
CA GLY A 220 -9.29 6.55 -13.26
C GLY A 220 -10.18 6.49 -12.03
N TRP A 221 -9.64 6.12 -10.87
CA TRP A 221 -10.30 6.29 -9.59
C TRP A 221 -10.55 7.77 -9.31
N GLY A 222 -11.78 8.12 -8.96
CA GLY A 222 -12.22 9.51 -8.80
C GLY A 222 -12.62 9.89 -7.38
N GLY A 223 -12.29 9.05 -6.39
CA GLY A 223 -12.56 9.37 -4.99
C GLY A 223 -11.68 10.54 -4.56
N GLY A 224 -12.31 11.62 -4.11
CA GLY A 224 -11.60 12.76 -3.54
C GLY A 224 -11.32 12.55 -2.06
N ARG A 225 -10.39 13.33 -1.50
CA ARG A 225 -10.01 13.33 -0.06
C ARG A 225 -11.20 13.41 0.90
N GLU A 226 -12.31 14.00 0.47
CA GLU A 226 -13.53 14.20 1.27
C GLU A 226 -14.64 13.17 0.97
N LYS A 227 -14.61 12.51 -0.19
CA LYS A 227 -15.71 11.66 -0.66
C LYS A 227 -15.42 10.20 -0.35
N ARG A 228 -15.73 9.79 0.89
CA ARG A 228 -15.56 8.41 1.39
C ARG A 228 -16.69 7.45 1.02
N ILE A 229 -17.73 7.95 0.36
CA ILE A 229 -18.89 7.18 -0.06
C ILE A 229 -19.16 7.47 -1.54
N GLU A 230 -19.20 6.40 -2.32
CA GLU A 230 -19.64 6.39 -3.71
C GLU A 230 -21.10 5.96 -3.81
N SER A 231 -21.79 6.43 -4.85
CA SER A 231 -23.16 6.01 -5.12
C SER A 231 -23.43 5.87 -6.60
N ILE A 232 -24.25 4.88 -6.95
CA ILE A 232 -24.65 4.62 -8.33
C ILE A 232 -26.18 4.59 -8.41
N ASN A 233 -26.71 5.13 -9.51
CA ASN A 233 -28.12 5.11 -9.85
C ASN A 233 -28.27 4.74 -11.32
N ARG A 234 -28.72 3.52 -11.62
CA ARG A 234 -28.86 3.00 -13.00
C ARG A 234 -30.06 2.07 -13.14
N LYS A 235 -30.49 1.89 -14.39
CA LYS A 235 -31.57 0.97 -14.76
C LYS A 235 -31.00 -0.13 -15.64
N GLU A 236 -31.21 -1.38 -15.26
CA GLU A 236 -30.78 -2.55 -15.99
C GLU A 236 -32.00 -3.28 -16.53
N LYS A 237 -32.01 -3.56 -17.82
CA LYS A 237 -33.11 -4.26 -18.47
C LYS A 237 -32.70 -5.70 -18.77
N PHE A 238 -33.56 -6.65 -18.38
CA PHE A 238 -33.42 -8.04 -18.77
C PHE A 238 -33.90 -8.22 -20.22
N GLU A 239 -33.03 -8.78 -21.06
CA GLU A 239 -33.28 -9.02 -22.49
C GLU A 239 -33.35 -10.52 -22.85
N GLY A 240 -33.27 -11.41 -21.85
CA GLY A 240 -33.34 -12.85 -22.05
C GLY A 240 -34.76 -13.37 -22.33
N ILE A 241 -34.83 -14.63 -22.75
CA ILE A 241 -36.09 -15.35 -22.97
C ILE A 241 -36.55 -15.92 -21.63
N GLY A 242 -37.78 -15.59 -21.20
CA GLY A 242 -38.34 -16.00 -19.91
C GLY A 242 -38.30 -14.90 -18.87
N GLY A 243 -38.29 -15.27 -17.59
CA GLY A 243 -38.09 -14.34 -16.47
C GLY A 243 -36.72 -14.57 -15.82
N TRP A 244 -36.17 -13.52 -15.21
CA TRP A 244 -34.97 -13.62 -14.37
C TRP A 244 -35.37 -13.98 -12.93
N LYS A 245 -34.48 -14.64 -12.20
CA LYS A 245 -34.61 -15.01 -10.78
C LYS A 245 -33.77 -14.11 -9.89
N ARG A 246 -32.55 -13.77 -10.31
CA ARG A 246 -31.61 -12.96 -9.52
C ARG A 246 -30.88 -11.95 -10.40
N PHE A 247 -30.56 -10.82 -9.80
CA PHE A 247 -29.77 -9.77 -10.38
C PHE A 247 -28.63 -9.42 -9.43
N GLY A 248 -27.42 -9.29 -9.97
CA GLY A 248 -26.23 -8.85 -9.24
C GLY A 248 -25.56 -7.66 -9.92
N CYS A 249 -25.15 -6.67 -9.14
CA CYS A 249 -24.34 -5.55 -9.58
C CYS A 249 -23.01 -5.55 -8.84
N TYR A 250 -21.93 -5.52 -9.61
CA TYR A 250 -20.56 -5.67 -9.15
C TYR A 250 -19.74 -4.44 -9.53
N VAL A 251 -18.84 -4.06 -8.64
CA VAL A 251 -17.88 -2.96 -8.82
C VAL A 251 -16.48 -3.55 -8.79
N LEU A 252 -15.58 -3.00 -9.61
CA LEU A 252 -14.17 -3.34 -9.54
C LEU A 252 -13.57 -2.77 -8.25
N VAL A 253 -12.83 -3.61 -7.52
CA VAL A 253 -12.05 -3.20 -6.35
C VAL A 253 -10.59 -3.45 -6.66
N GLU A 254 -9.77 -2.41 -6.51
CA GLU A 254 -8.31 -2.52 -6.46
C GLU A 254 -7.87 -2.53 -5.00
N ARG A 255 -7.07 -3.54 -4.63
CA ARG A 255 -6.65 -3.78 -3.26
C ARG A 255 -5.13 -3.80 -3.19
N PHE A 256 -4.57 -2.88 -2.43
CA PHE A 256 -3.17 -2.95 -2.03
C PHE A 256 -3.04 -3.88 -0.84
N VAL A 257 -2.24 -4.94 -0.96
CA VAL A 257 -1.99 -5.93 0.08
C VAL A 257 -0.53 -5.83 0.51
N LEU A 258 -0.30 -5.39 1.73
CA LEU A 258 1.03 -5.29 2.34
C LEU A 258 1.27 -6.47 3.27
N LYS A 259 2.28 -7.27 2.98
CA LYS A 259 2.69 -8.46 3.74
C LYS A 259 4.11 -8.35 4.24
N ARG A 260 4.36 -8.95 5.40
CA ARG A 260 5.72 -9.23 5.88
C ARG A 260 6.38 -10.30 5.00
N MET A 261 7.70 -10.46 5.12
CA MET A 261 8.44 -11.49 4.39
C MET A 261 8.08 -12.92 4.81
N ASP A 262 7.44 -13.11 5.97
CA ASP A 262 6.89 -14.40 6.42
C ASP A 262 5.52 -14.71 5.78
N GLY A 263 4.97 -13.80 4.96
CA GLY A 263 3.70 -13.94 4.27
C GLY A 263 2.48 -13.39 5.03
N ASN A 264 2.66 -12.99 6.30
CA ASN A 264 1.57 -12.48 7.12
C ASN A 264 1.12 -11.09 6.66
N LEU A 265 -0.19 -10.87 6.59
CA LEU A 265 -0.85 -9.61 6.30
C LEU A 265 -0.57 -8.58 7.39
N VAL A 266 -0.22 -7.38 6.95
CA VAL A 266 -0.07 -6.19 7.78
C VAL A 266 -1.24 -5.26 7.55
N LEU A 267 -1.50 -4.93 6.28
CA LEU A 267 -2.50 -3.98 5.87
C LEU A 267 -3.07 -4.35 4.49
N ALA A 268 -4.38 -4.23 4.33
CA ALA A 268 -5.04 -4.25 3.03
C ALA A 268 -5.83 -2.96 2.84
N TYR A 269 -5.69 -2.31 1.69
CA TYR A 269 -6.39 -1.05 1.36
C TYR A 269 -7.17 -1.24 0.07
N ASP A 270 -8.49 -1.21 0.17
CA ASP A 270 -9.43 -1.36 -0.93
C ASP A 270 -9.84 0.01 -1.48
N PHE A 271 -9.84 0.13 -2.81
CA PHE A 271 -10.35 1.25 -3.58
C PHE A 271 -11.49 0.76 -4.48
N TYR A 272 -12.69 1.30 -4.29
CA TYR A 272 -13.88 0.94 -5.06
C TYR A 272 -14.01 1.85 -6.29
N HIS A 273 -14.00 1.25 -7.48
CA HIS A 273 -14.03 1.96 -8.75
C HIS A 273 -15.45 2.08 -9.32
N ALA A 274 -16.21 3.09 -8.87
CA ALA A 274 -17.62 3.29 -9.27
C ALA A 274 -17.85 3.47 -10.79
N ARG A 275 -16.80 3.70 -11.59
CA ARG A 275 -16.87 3.74 -13.07
C ARG A 275 -16.81 2.36 -13.72
N HIS A 276 -16.23 1.38 -13.03
CA HIS A 276 -16.06 0.01 -13.49
C HIS A 276 -17.14 -0.86 -12.86
N ILE A 277 -18.28 -0.98 -13.57
CA ILE A 277 -19.45 -1.74 -13.10
C ILE A 277 -19.77 -2.87 -14.08
N ARG A 278 -20.07 -4.05 -13.53
CA ARG A 278 -20.61 -5.18 -14.27
C ARG A 278 -21.91 -5.67 -13.62
N THR A 279 -22.83 -6.11 -14.45
CA THR A 279 -24.15 -6.58 -14.02
C THR A 279 -24.41 -7.95 -14.61
N ILE A 280 -25.19 -8.77 -13.90
CA ILE A 280 -25.56 -10.10 -14.36
C ILE A 280 -26.98 -10.43 -13.92
N PHE A 281 -27.72 -11.05 -14.83
CA PHE A 281 -29.04 -11.64 -14.59
C PHE A 281 -28.92 -13.16 -14.66
N ASP A 282 -29.50 -13.84 -13.67
CA ASP A 282 -29.76 -15.29 -13.63
C ASP A 282 -31.26 -15.52 -13.75
#